data_AF-A0ABD5VQC9-F1
#
_entry.id   AF-A0ABD5VQC9-F1
#
_cell.length_a   1.000
_cell.length_b   1.000
_cell.length_c   1.000
_cell.angle_alpha   90.00
_cell.angle_beta   90.00
_cell.angle_gamma   90.00
#
_symmetry.space_group_name_H-M   'P 1'
#
loop_
_entity.id
_entity.type
_entity.pdbx_description
1 polymer ?
#
loop_
_entity_poly.entity_id
_entity_poly.type
_entity_poly.pdbx_seq_one_letter_code
_entity_poly.pdbx_strand_id
1 'polypeptide(L)'
;MPQFDALARAGAALLGEPLAVQALGLLALVATSGKVLGFVLGTVLEEDPFDEMDQSQRDTGTVIGKCENVIVYVFVLVGAFTALGLVFAAKSLVRKEDIDSDDTSYYLTGTLVNFTYSILVGLLFRTLVLG
;
A
#
# COMPACT_ATOMS: atom_id res chain seq x y z
N MET A 1 -2.48 -3.16 -28.21
CA MET A 1 -3.05 -3.65 -26.93
C MET A 1 -3.52 -2.42 -26.14
N PRO A 2 -4.83 -2.23 -25.94
CA PRO A 2 -5.41 -0.97 -25.44
C PRO A 2 -4.97 -0.57 -24.02
N GLN A 3 -4.44 -1.50 -23.22
CA GLN A 3 -4.02 -1.25 -21.83
C GLN A 3 -2.65 -0.54 -21.74
N PHE A 4 -1.75 -0.78 -22.70
CA PHE A 4 -0.43 -0.12 -22.74
C PHE A 4 -0.53 1.34 -23.20
N ASP A 5 -1.44 1.63 -24.13
CA ASP A 5 -1.69 3.01 -24.57
C ASP A 5 -2.34 3.86 -23.48
N ALA A 6 -3.16 3.24 -22.62
CA ALA A 6 -3.71 3.89 -21.43
C ALA A 6 -2.62 4.21 -20.40
N LEU A 7 -1.65 3.31 -20.21
CA LEU A 7 -0.49 3.50 -19.33
C LEU A 7 0.38 4.69 -19.78
N ALA A 8 0.65 4.79 -21.08
CA ALA A 8 1.45 5.87 -21.66
C ALA A 8 0.73 7.23 -21.59
N ARG A 9 -0.59 7.26 -21.85
CA ARG A 9 -1.40 8.49 -21.73
C ARG A 9 -1.60 8.94 -20.29
N ALA A 10 -1.80 8.01 -19.36
CA ALA A 10 -1.89 8.33 -17.93
C ALA A 10 -0.55 8.84 -17.39
N GLY A 11 0.58 8.28 -17.84
CA GLY A 11 1.92 8.81 -17.54
C GLY A 11 2.14 10.23 -18.07
N ALA A 12 1.67 10.52 -19.29
CA ALA A 12 1.74 11.87 -19.86
C ALA A 12 0.80 12.88 -19.15
N ALA A 13 -0.39 12.44 -18.71
CA ALA A 13 -1.30 13.26 -17.91
C ALA A 13 -0.76 13.54 -16.50
N LEU A 14 -0.06 12.57 -15.88
CA LEU A 14 0.65 12.75 -14.61
C LEU A 14 1.79 13.79 -14.71
N LEU A 15 2.37 13.96 -15.89
CA LEU A 15 3.40 14.97 -16.17
C LEU A 15 2.81 16.36 -16.49
N GLY A 16 1.51 16.46 -16.79
CA GLY A 16 0.83 17.71 -17.18
C GLY A 16 0.00 18.38 -16.08
N GLU A 17 -0.47 17.62 -15.10
CA GLU A 17 -1.16 18.10 -13.89
C GLU A 17 -0.15 18.58 -12.84
N PRO A 18 -0.52 19.29 -11.74
CA PRO A 18 0.45 19.71 -10.74
C PRO A 18 1.04 18.46 -10.08
N LEU A 19 2.19 18.00 -10.60
CA LEU A 19 3.00 16.91 -10.10
C LEU A 19 3.23 17.04 -8.59
N ALA A 20 3.23 18.29 -8.09
CA ALA A 20 3.23 18.64 -6.67
C ALA A 20 2.07 18.02 -5.87
N VAL A 21 0.84 18.00 -6.38
CA VAL A 21 -0.33 17.40 -5.72
C VAL A 21 -0.19 15.88 -5.64
N GLN A 22 0.31 15.25 -6.71
CA GLN A 22 0.56 13.79 -6.69
C GLN A 22 1.72 13.41 -5.78
N ALA A 23 2.80 14.19 -5.77
CA ALA A 23 3.90 14.02 -4.84
C ALA A 23 3.44 14.24 -3.39
N LEU A 24 2.58 15.23 -3.14
CA LEU A 24 1.99 15.46 -1.82
C LEU A 24 1.13 14.28 -1.38
N GLY A 25 0.30 13.71 -2.26
CA GLY A 25 -0.50 12.53 -1.95
C GLY A 25 0.36 11.31 -1.60
N LEU A 26 1.43 11.08 -2.35
CA LEU A 26 2.38 10.00 -2.05
C LEU A 26 3.11 10.24 -0.71
N LEU A 27 3.59 11.46 -0.47
CA LEU A 27 4.25 11.82 0.79
C LEU A 27 3.31 11.69 1.98
N ALA A 28 2.07 12.17 1.84
CA ALA A 28 1.04 12.03 2.86
C ALA A 28 0.78 10.56 3.16
N LEU A 29 0.54 9.72 2.12
CA LEU A 29 0.33 8.28 2.27
C LEU A 29 1.48 7.60 3.03
N VAL A 30 2.72 7.84 2.60
CA VAL A 30 3.92 7.26 3.22
C VAL A 30 4.07 7.75 4.66
N ALA A 31 3.73 9.00 4.97
CA ALA A 31 3.83 9.54 6.33
C ALA A 31 2.72 9.04 7.27
N THR A 32 1.50 8.84 6.77
CA THR A 32 0.32 8.50 7.60
C THR A 32 0.09 7.01 7.73
N SER A 33 0.55 6.17 6.79
CA SER A 33 0.21 4.74 6.75
C SER A 33 0.54 3.98 8.04
N GLY A 34 1.67 4.30 8.69
CA GLY A 34 2.07 3.67 9.94
C GLY A 34 1.14 4.01 11.12
N LYS A 35 0.67 5.26 11.19
CA LYS A 35 -0.28 5.69 12.23
C LYS A 35 -1.66 5.05 12.04
N VAL A 36 -2.12 4.97 10.78
CA VAL A 36 -3.38 4.30 10.44
C VAL A 36 -3.32 2.83 10.79
N LEU A 37 -2.21 2.16 10.45
CA LEU A 37 -1.99 0.76 10.79
C LEU A 37 -2.02 0.53 12.31
N GLY A 38 -1.24 1.30 13.08
CA GLY A 38 -1.23 1.18 14.54
C GLY A 38 -2.60 1.48 15.18
N PHE A 39 -3.32 2.47 14.65
CA PHE A 39 -4.69 2.79 15.10
C PHE A 39 -5.64 1.62 14.87
N VAL A 40 -5.68 1.06 13.65
CA VAL A 40 -6.61 -0.04 13.33
C VAL A 40 -6.27 -1.29 14.12
N LEU A 41 -4.99 -1.65 14.22
CA LEU A 41 -4.57 -2.83 14.97
C LEU A 41 -4.87 -2.70 16.46
N GLY A 42 -4.58 -1.55 17.07
CA GLY A 42 -4.90 -1.30 18.49
C GLY A 42 -6.40 -1.26 18.79
N THR A 43 -7.26 -1.18 17.78
CA THR A 43 -8.72 -1.33 17.95
C THR A 43 -9.23 -2.75 17.75
N VAL A 44 -8.44 -3.63 17.11
CA VAL A 44 -8.87 -4.98 16.70
C VAL A 44 -8.20 -6.08 17.54
N LEU A 45 -6.94 -5.86 17.96
CA LEU A 45 -6.16 -6.82 18.73
C LEU A 45 -6.14 -6.40 20.20
N GLU A 46 -6.39 -7.35 21.10
CA GLU A 46 -6.33 -7.14 22.56
C GLU A 46 -4.90 -7.07 23.08
N GLU A 47 -3.98 -7.77 22.42
CA GLU A 47 -2.54 -7.76 22.72
C GLU A 47 -1.78 -7.03 21.61
N ASP A 48 -0.74 -6.29 21.98
CA ASP A 48 0.09 -5.57 21.02
C ASP A 48 1.02 -6.58 20.32
N PRO A 49 0.78 -6.90 19.03
CA PRO A 49 1.59 -7.86 18.30
C PRO A 49 3.02 -7.36 18.07
N PHE A 50 3.27 -6.06 18.27
CA PHE A 50 4.62 -5.54 18.17
C PHE A 50 5.47 -6.04 19.35
N ASP A 51 4.92 -6.24 20.55
CA ASP A 51 5.71 -6.53 21.76
C ASP A 51 6.59 -7.78 21.65
N GLU A 52 6.17 -8.79 20.88
CA GLU A 52 6.96 -10.01 20.64
C GLU A 52 7.94 -9.91 19.46
N MET A 53 7.78 -8.91 18.59
CA MET A 53 8.64 -8.72 17.41
C MET A 53 9.96 -8.04 17.77
N ASP A 54 11.07 -8.59 17.27
CA ASP A 54 12.37 -7.92 17.37
C ASP A 54 12.39 -6.63 16.53
N GLN A 55 13.29 -5.69 16.91
CA GLN A 55 13.40 -4.40 16.24
C GLN A 55 13.71 -4.53 14.73
N SER A 56 14.49 -5.53 14.33
CA SER A 56 14.87 -5.74 12.94
C SER A 56 13.70 -6.21 12.06
N GLN A 57 12.82 -7.04 12.60
CA GLN A 57 11.58 -7.48 11.96
C GLN A 57 10.61 -6.31 11.82
N ARG A 58 10.47 -5.47 12.86
CA ARG A 58 9.66 -4.25 12.81
C ARG A 58 10.16 -3.26 11.75
N ASP A 59 11.47 -3.04 11.70
CA ASP A 59 12.10 -2.13 10.73
C ASP A 59 11.93 -2.67 9.29
N THR A 60 12.15 -3.96 9.09
CA THR A 60 11.97 -4.63 7.80
C THR A 60 10.51 -4.55 7.34
N GLY A 61 9.56 -4.84 8.21
CA GLY A 61 8.13 -4.71 7.94
C GLY A 61 7.74 -3.27 7.57
N THR A 62 8.32 -2.28 8.25
CA THR A 62 8.09 -0.86 7.96
C THR A 62 8.55 -0.48 6.56
N VAL A 63 9.78 -0.88 6.18
CA VAL A 63 10.33 -0.59 4.84
C VAL A 63 9.49 -1.28 3.76
N ILE A 64 9.14 -2.55 3.95
CA ILE A 64 8.27 -3.30 3.01
C ILE A 64 6.91 -2.59 2.87
N GLY A 65 6.34 -2.12 3.97
CA GLY A 65 5.09 -1.35 3.99
C GLY A 65 5.19 -0.10 3.13
N LYS A 66 6.26 0.69 3.27
CA LYS A 66 6.47 1.91 2.47
C LYS A 66 6.63 1.60 0.98
N CYS A 67 7.35 0.54 0.63
CA CYS A 67 7.46 0.10 -0.76
C CYS A 67 6.10 -0.27 -1.35
N GLU A 68 5.26 -0.98 -0.59
CA GLU A 68 3.89 -1.31 -1.00
C GLU A 68 3.04 -0.04 -1.22
N ASN A 69 3.10 0.93 -0.29
CA ASN A 69 2.38 2.21 -0.45
C ASN A 69 2.71 2.86 -1.81
N VAL A 70 3.99 2.89 -2.20
CA VAL A 70 4.44 3.46 -3.48
C VAL A 70 3.87 2.67 -4.66
N ILE A 71 4.00 1.33 -4.65
CA ILE A 71 3.53 0.46 -5.75
C ILE A 71 2.02 0.60 -5.93
N VAL A 72 1.26 0.53 -4.83
CA VAL A 72 -0.19 0.67 -4.83
C VAL A 72 -0.59 2.03 -5.40
N TYR A 73 -0.01 3.11 -4.87
CA TYR A 73 -0.33 4.47 -5.29
C TYR A 73 -0.08 4.68 -6.79
N VAL A 74 1.08 4.27 -7.30
CA VAL A 74 1.44 4.39 -8.72
C VAL A 74 0.48 3.58 -9.59
N PHE A 75 0.19 2.32 -9.24
CA PHE A 75 -0.72 1.49 -10.02
C PHE A 75 -2.14 2.01 -10.01
N VAL A 76 -2.61 2.57 -8.89
CA VAL A 76 -3.91 3.23 -8.82
C VAL A 76 -3.92 4.48 -9.70
N LEU A 77 -2.89 5.32 -9.69
CA LEU A 77 -2.84 6.51 -10.55
C LEU A 77 -2.86 6.17 -12.04
N VAL A 78 -2.13 5.13 -12.43
CA VAL A 78 -2.05 4.69 -13.84
C VAL A 78 -3.25 3.81 -14.25
N GLY A 79 -4.02 3.31 -13.29
CA GLY A 79 -5.24 2.50 -13.53
C GLY A 79 -4.95 1.03 -13.76
N ALA A 80 -3.77 0.57 -13.36
CA ALA A 80 -3.30 -0.80 -13.52
C ALA A 80 -3.81 -1.72 -12.40
N PHE A 81 -5.13 -1.79 -12.19
CA PHE A 81 -5.73 -2.59 -11.10
C PHE A 81 -5.47 -4.09 -11.22
N THR A 82 -5.30 -4.61 -12.44
CA THR A 82 -4.88 -6.02 -12.64
C THR A 82 -3.47 -6.26 -12.13
N ALA A 83 -2.52 -5.37 -12.43
CA ALA A 83 -1.15 -5.47 -11.94
C ALA A 83 -1.09 -5.34 -10.41
N LEU A 84 -1.94 -4.47 -9.85
CA LEU A 84 -2.11 -4.32 -8.41
C LEU A 84 -2.57 -5.62 -7.73
N GLY A 85 -3.58 -6.29 -8.30
CA GLY A 85 -4.04 -7.59 -7.81
C GLY A 85 -2.96 -8.69 -7.90
N LEU A 86 -2.15 -8.69 -8.96
CA LEU A 86 -1.04 -9.64 -9.11
C LEU A 86 0.05 -9.45 -8.06
N VAL A 87 0.46 -8.20 -7.80
CA VAL A 87 1.46 -7.89 -6.76
C VAL A 87 0.95 -8.30 -5.38
N PHE A 88 -0.31 -7.98 -5.08
CA PHE A 88 -0.94 -8.37 -3.82
C PHE A 88 -1.01 -9.89 -3.64
N ALA A 89 -1.44 -10.61 -4.68
CA ALA A 89 -1.49 -12.07 -4.66
C ALA A 89 -0.10 -12.68 -4.45
N ALA A 90 0.92 -12.19 -5.17
CA ALA A 90 2.29 -12.65 -5.01
C ALA A 90 2.80 -12.45 -3.58
N LYS A 91 2.56 -11.28 -2.97
CA LYS A 91 2.94 -10.99 -1.59
C LYS A 91 2.26 -11.93 -0.58
N SER A 92 0.97 -12.19 -0.76
CA SER A 92 0.20 -13.09 0.10
C SER A 92 0.65 -14.55 -0.01
N LEU A 93 1.03 -14.99 -1.22
CA LEU A 93 1.56 -16.34 -1.45
C LEU A 93 2.93 -16.55 -0.79
N VAL A 94 3.87 -15.61 -0.94
CA VAL A 94 5.20 -15.71 -0.31
C VAL A 94 5.08 -15.78 1.21
N ARG A 95 4.14 -15.03 1.81
CA ARG A 95 3.91 -15.07 3.26
C ARG A 95 3.37 -16.43 3.73
N LYS A 96 2.68 -17.18 2.86
CA LYS A 96 2.07 -18.48 3.21
C LYS A 96 3.12 -19.59 3.42
N GLU A 97 4.37 -19.40 3.00
CA GLU A 97 5.42 -20.41 3.14
C GLU A 97 6.09 -20.42 4.53
N ASP A 98 5.91 -19.36 5.34
CA ASP A 98 6.53 -19.19 6.68
C ASP A 98 5.54 -19.42 7.83
N ILE A 99 4.94 -20.62 7.91
CA ILE A 99 3.84 -20.93 8.86
C ILE A 99 4.38 -21.22 10.27
N ASP A 100 4.36 -20.19 11.12
CA ASP A 100 4.07 -20.33 12.57
C ASP A 100 2.80 -19.53 12.90
N SER A 101 1.98 -20.11 13.77
CA SER A 101 0.50 -19.94 13.74
C SER A 101 -0.01 -18.58 14.22
N ASP A 102 0.74 -17.89 15.08
CA ASP A 102 0.27 -16.67 15.77
C ASP A 102 0.73 -15.38 15.06
N ASP A 103 1.94 -15.36 14.48
CA ASP A 103 2.45 -14.24 13.69
C ASP A 103 1.64 -13.99 12.40
N THR A 104 1.12 -15.06 11.81
CA THR A 104 0.48 -15.02 10.48
C THR A 104 -0.75 -14.10 10.45
N SER A 105 -1.58 -14.12 11.49
CA SER A 105 -2.82 -13.33 11.57
C SER A 105 -2.55 -11.84 11.63
N TYR A 106 -1.53 -11.44 12.40
CA TYR A 106 -1.09 -10.07 12.50
C TYR A 106 -0.55 -9.54 11.16
N TYR A 107 0.39 -10.26 10.55
CA TYR A 107 0.98 -9.82 9.28
C TYR A 107 -0.03 -9.73 8.14
N LEU A 108 -0.99 -10.66 8.10
CA LEU A 108 -2.07 -10.65 7.13
C LEU A 108 -2.99 -9.44 7.35
N THR A 109 -3.40 -9.19 8.59
CA THR A 109 -4.24 -8.04 8.95
C THR A 109 -3.54 -6.74 8.61
N GLY A 110 -2.26 -6.59 8.97
CA GLY A 110 -1.50 -5.38 8.67
C GLY A 110 -1.32 -5.13 7.18
N THR A 111 -1.10 -6.20 6.40
CA THR A 111 -1.03 -6.10 4.93
C THR A 111 -2.37 -5.64 4.35
N LEU A 112 -3.49 -6.23 4.77
CA LEU A 112 -4.82 -5.85 4.27
C LEU A 112 -5.20 -4.41 4.62
N VAL A 113 -4.92 -3.97 5.84
CA VAL A 113 -5.21 -2.60 6.29
C VAL A 113 -4.39 -1.60 5.49
N ASN A 114 -3.06 -1.80 5.39
CA ASN A 114 -2.18 -0.90 4.66
C ASN A 114 -2.52 -0.85 3.16
N PHE A 115 -2.80 -2.02 2.57
CA PHE A 115 -3.13 -2.12 1.15
C PHE A 115 -4.45 -1.41 0.84
N THR A 116 -5.49 -1.66 1.63
CA THR A 116 -6.79 -0.99 1.51
C THR A 116 -6.66 0.52 1.68
N TYR A 117 -5.94 0.96 2.72
CA TYR A 117 -5.70 2.39 2.97
C TYR A 117 -4.99 3.07 1.78
N SER A 118 -3.96 2.42 1.23
CA SER A 118 -3.21 2.91 0.08
C SER A 118 -4.08 3.03 -1.18
N ILE A 119 -4.99 2.09 -1.40
CA ILE A 119 -5.96 2.16 -2.51
C ILE A 119 -6.87 3.37 -2.34
N LEU A 120 -7.44 3.58 -1.15
CA LEU A 120 -8.35 4.69 -0.87
C LEU A 120 -7.67 6.05 -1.10
N VAL A 121 -6.45 6.22 -0.60
CA VAL A 121 -5.67 7.46 -0.81
C VAL A 121 -5.31 7.62 -2.28
N GLY A 122 -4.85 6.57 -2.95
CA GLY A 122 -4.56 6.60 -4.38
C GLY A 122 -5.78 7.00 -5.22
N LEU A 123 -6.96 6.47 -4.90
CA LEU A 123 -8.21 6.79 -5.59
C LEU A 123 -8.61 8.25 -5.35
N LEU A 124 -8.52 8.74 -4.11
CA LEU A 124 -8.80 10.13 -3.78
C LEU A 124 -7.98 11.10 -4.64
N PHE A 125 -6.65 10.92 -4.67
CA PHE A 125 -5.77 11.78 -5.45
C PHE A 125 -5.90 11.56 -6.95
N ARG A 126 -6.21 10.34 -7.41
CA ARG A 126 -6.58 10.09 -8.80
C ARG A 126 -7.81 10.90 -9.19
N THR A 127 -8.87 10.90 -8.38
CA THR A 127 -10.10 11.64 -8.68
C THR A 127 -9.95 13.15 -8.58
N LEU A 128 -9.10 13.64 -7.69
CA LEU A 128 -8.86 15.08 -7.53
C LEU A 128 -8.11 15.69 -8.71
N VAL A 129 -7.30 14.88 -9.40
CA VAL A 129 -6.41 15.32 -10.49
C VAL A 129 -6.95 14.94 -11.88
N LEU A 130 -7.67 13.82 -12.01
CA LEU A 130 -8.25 13.36 -13.29
C LEU A 130 -9.75 13.65 -13.43
N GLY A 131 -10.38 14.23 -12.41
CA GLY A 131 -11.79 14.67 -12.44
C GLY A 131 -11.92 16.11 -12.90
#